data_AF-A0ABD3FL81-F1
#
_entry.id   AF-A0ABD3FL81-F1
#
_cell.length_a   1.000
_cell.length_b   1.000
_cell.length_c   1.000
_cell.angle_alpha   90.00
_cell.angle_beta   90.00
_cell.angle_gamma   90.00
#
_symmetry.space_group_name_H-M   'P 1'
#
loop_
_entity.id
_entity.type
_entity.pdbx_description
1 polymer ?
#
loop_
_entity_poly.entity_id
_entity_poly.type
_entity_poly.pdbx_seq_one_letter_code
_entity_poly.pdbx_strand_id
1 'polypeptide(L)'
;MSEFRQATADVEALQARLGQLQQAITDSAVDATLAESFSYILAAIDGDANNTMEKFRARCTMVDPVTNQPRFGPKMLAKVQDLLRRYDDVKLSVAEDAPLRLQVEAKINQVTQEEATRKGVEALKEREAREAQHAAEIAKDQELQKLQQEAQELEAERQREKSLRIEALSAAAQKIREQREKERAEEERQKRLEEEERERFNASIPHGKEGLERAIAMLRESTGSEAVFRQSLLKLLAVVSNIVSSPENAAFRHIPKDNSHFHTDLGQYVGGHHCLLALGFKELQQGDEAQPKAVFILEEPDLSEDLDAWSNWFDELKEMQSLVESKL
;
A
#
# COMPACT_ATOMS: atom_id res chain seq x y z
N MET A 1 -47.96 -44.20 65.77
CA MET A 1 -47.43 -45.58 65.88
C MET A 1 -46.97 -45.79 67.31
N SER A 2 -47.05 -47.00 67.87
CA SER A 2 -46.53 -47.22 69.24
C SER A 2 -45.02 -46.99 69.27
N GLU A 3 -44.49 -46.28 70.28
CA GLU A 3 -43.06 -45.97 70.44
C GLU A 3 -42.16 -47.20 70.22
N PHE A 4 -42.62 -48.38 70.65
CA PHE A 4 -41.95 -49.65 70.45
C PHE A 4 -41.77 -50.03 68.97
N ARG A 5 -42.77 -49.79 68.11
CA ARG A 5 -42.65 -50.09 66.67
C ARG A 5 -41.62 -49.19 65.98
N GLN A 6 -41.55 -47.92 66.40
CA GLN A 6 -40.55 -46.99 65.86
C GLN A 6 -39.14 -47.42 66.29
N ALA A 7 -38.95 -47.71 67.58
CA ALA A 7 -37.68 -48.18 68.11
C ALA A 7 -37.20 -49.49 67.45
N THR A 8 -38.12 -50.41 67.13
CA THR A 8 -37.79 -51.62 66.35
C THR A 8 -37.32 -51.28 64.94
N ALA A 9 -38.01 -50.37 64.24
CA ALA A 9 -37.61 -49.95 62.90
C ALA A 9 -36.25 -49.24 62.90
N ASP A 10 -35.97 -48.42 63.92
CA ASP A 10 -34.70 -47.71 64.05
C ASP A 10 -33.54 -48.70 64.31
N VAL A 11 -33.74 -49.72 65.14
CA VAL A 11 -32.72 -50.77 65.37
C VAL A 11 -32.54 -51.64 64.13
N GLU A 12 -33.60 -51.99 63.42
CA GLU A 12 -33.50 -52.72 62.14
C GLU A 12 -32.74 -51.91 61.08
N ALA A 13 -32.98 -50.60 60.99
CA ALA A 13 -32.23 -49.71 60.12
C ALA A 13 -30.75 -49.62 60.51
N LEU A 14 -30.44 -49.58 61.81
CA LEU A 14 -29.07 -49.60 62.31
C LEU A 14 -28.35 -50.91 62.01
N GLN A 15 -29.03 -52.05 62.18
CA GLN A 15 -28.49 -53.36 61.83
C GLN A 15 -28.25 -53.51 60.32
N ALA A 16 -29.18 -53.01 59.50
CA ALA A 16 -29.03 -53.01 58.04
C ALA A 16 -27.82 -52.15 57.61
N ARG A 17 -27.66 -50.96 58.19
CA ARG A 17 -26.52 -50.07 57.93
C ARG A 17 -25.20 -50.67 58.43
N LEU A 18 -25.20 -51.35 59.57
CA LEU A 18 -24.04 -52.08 60.07
C LEU A 18 -23.62 -53.21 59.12
N GLY A 19 -24.58 -53.96 58.58
CA GLY A 19 -24.33 -54.99 57.58
C GLY A 19 -23.76 -54.41 56.27
N GLN A 20 -24.30 -53.29 55.80
CA GLN A 20 -23.76 -52.56 54.63
C GLN A 20 -22.32 -52.10 54.86
N LEU A 21 -22.03 -51.61 56.07
CA LEU A 21 -20.70 -51.15 56.45
C LEU A 21 -19.71 -52.32 56.53
N GLN A 22 -20.10 -53.45 57.10
CA GLN A 22 -19.26 -54.67 57.12
C GLN A 22 -18.95 -55.18 55.70
N GLN A 23 -19.95 -55.17 54.82
CA GLN A 23 -19.79 -55.57 53.42
C GLN A 23 -18.90 -54.61 52.62
N ALA A 24 -19.08 -53.30 52.81
CA ALA A 24 -18.28 -52.27 52.15
C ALA A 24 -16.82 -52.22 52.62
N ILE A 25 -16.50 -52.74 53.81
CA ILE A 25 -15.12 -52.94 54.25
C ILE A 25 -14.46 -54.09 53.48
N THR A 26 -15.18 -55.18 53.23
CA THR A 26 -14.67 -56.33 52.47
C THR A 26 -14.54 -56.05 50.97
N ASP A 27 -15.41 -55.21 50.43
CA ASP A 27 -15.33 -54.82 49.03
C ASP A 27 -14.21 -53.78 48.81
N SER A 28 -13.39 -54.00 47.79
CA SER A 28 -12.27 -53.11 47.46
C SER A 28 -12.71 -51.72 46.95
N ALA A 29 -13.98 -51.59 46.55
CA ALA A 29 -14.58 -50.33 46.18
C ALA A 29 -15.09 -49.62 47.43
N VAL A 30 -14.34 -48.63 47.90
CA VAL A 30 -14.82 -47.68 48.91
C VAL A 30 -15.67 -46.66 48.18
N ASP A 31 -16.96 -46.67 48.48
CA ASP A 31 -17.90 -45.70 47.94
C ASP A 31 -18.26 -44.68 49.03
N ALA A 32 -18.70 -43.48 48.64
CA ALA A 32 -19.11 -42.39 49.55
C ALA A 32 -20.16 -42.87 50.58
N THR A 33 -20.86 -43.94 50.23
CA THR A 33 -21.81 -44.71 51.05
C THR A 33 -21.21 -45.30 52.33
N LEU A 34 -19.89 -45.56 52.41
CA LEU A 34 -19.22 -46.08 53.61
C LEU A 34 -19.08 -45.00 54.71
N ALA A 35 -18.64 -43.79 54.33
CA ALA A 35 -18.55 -42.66 55.26
C ALA A 35 -19.94 -42.19 55.72
N GLU A 36 -20.90 -42.14 54.80
CA GLU A 36 -22.28 -41.77 55.09
C GLU A 36 -22.96 -42.77 56.03
N SER A 37 -22.81 -44.08 55.78
CA SER A 37 -23.40 -45.13 56.61
C SER A 37 -22.77 -45.19 58.00
N PHE A 38 -21.45 -44.98 58.11
CA PHE A 38 -20.78 -44.92 59.40
C PHE A 38 -21.20 -43.70 60.22
N SER A 39 -21.23 -42.51 59.60
CA SER A 39 -21.71 -41.28 60.24
C SER A 39 -23.15 -41.39 60.72
N TYR A 40 -24.02 -42.05 59.94
CA TYR A 40 -25.42 -42.28 60.31
C TYR A 40 -25.55 -43.17 61.55
N ILE A 41 -24.78 -44.27 61.63
CA ILE A 41 -24.82 -45.20 62.77
C ILE A 41 -24.35 -44.49 64.05
N LEU A 42 -23.25 -43.74 63.99
CA LEU A 42 -22.75 -42.97 65.14
C LEU A 42 -23.77 -41.93 65.60
N ALA A 43 -24.31 -41.13 64.68
CA ALA A 43 -25.31 -40.11 65.01
C ALA A 43 -26.58 -40.70 65.66
N ALA A 44 -27.01 -41.89 65.22
CA ALA A 44 -28.17 -42.56 65.81
C ALA A 44 -27.88 -43.15 67.20
N ILE A 45 -26.68 -43.71 67.39
CA ILE A 45 -26.25 -44.29 68.68
C ILE A 45 -25.93 -43.23 69.72
N ASP A 46 -25.52 -42.04 69.32
CA ASP A 46 -25.29 -40.92 70.24
C ASP A 46 -26.51 -39.99 70.36
N GLY A 47 -27.58 -40.27 69.60
CA GLY A 47 -28.77 -39.45 69.49
C GLY A 47 -30.06 -40.10 70.00
N ASP A 48 -31.14 -39.90 69.25
CA ASP A 48 -32.50 -40.22 69.67
C ASP A 48 -32.76 -41.72 69.90
N ALA A 49 -32.04 -42.59 69.19
CA ALA A 49 -32.19 -44.03 69.37
C ALA A 49 -31.68 -44.46 70.75
N ASN A 50 -30.54 -43.95 71.23
CA ASN A 50 -30.02 -44.25 72.57
C ASN A 50 -30.97 -43.75 73.67
N ASN A 51 -31.45 -42.52 73.55
CA ASN A 51 -32.43 -41.95 74.48
C ASN A 51 -33.69 -42.82 74.57
N THR A 52 -34.12 -43.39 73.45
CA THR A 52 -35.28 -44.28 73.38
C THR A 52 -35.00 -45.64 74.00
N MET A 53 -33.81 -46.22 73.79
CA MET A 53 -33.40 -47.49 74.39
C MET A 53 -33.20 -47.38 75.91
N GLU A 54 -32.65 -46.27 76.41
CA GLU A 54 -32.54 -46.00 77.84
C GLU A 54 -33.91 -45.89 78.51
N LYS A 55 -34.89 -45.24 77.87
CA LYS A 55 -36.28 -45.21 78.33
C LYS A 55 -36.88 -46.62 78.41
N PHE A 56 -36.60 -47.49 77.44
CA PHE A 56 -37.05 -48.88 77.49
C PHE A 56 -36.39 -49.68 78.62
N ARG A 57 -35.09 -49.51 78.85
CA ARG A 57 -34.38 -50.11 80.00
C ARG A 57 -35.03 -49.70 81.33
N ALA A 58 -35.25 -48.40 81.53
CA ALA A 58 -35.88 -47.89 82.74
C ALA A 58 -37.31 -48.44 82.93
N ARG A 59 -38.09 -48.54 81.85
CA ARG A 59 -39.46 -49.09 81.91
C ARG A 59 -39.49 -50.60 82.18
N CYS A 60 -38.45 -51.36 81.83
CA CYS A 60 -38.34 -52.79 82.15
C CYS A 60 -38.16 -53.07 83.63
N THR A 61 -37.58 -52.14 84.39
CA THR A 61 -37.39 -52.23 85.85
C THR A 61 -38.53 -51.60 86.66
N MET A 62 -39.46 -50.90 85.99
CA MET A 62 -40.61 -50.28 86.66
C MET A 62 -41.70 -51.30 86.98
N VAL A 63 -42.18 -51.24 88.21
CA VAL A 63 -43.35 -51.98 88.69
C VAL A 63 -44.56 -51.04 88.67
N ASP A 64 -45.72 -51.55 88.27
CA ASP A 64 -46.98 -50.78 88.29
C ASP A 64 -47.37 -50.47 89.75
N PRO A 65 -47.52 -49.19 90.13
CA PRO A 65 -47.76 -48.79 91.52
C PRO A 65 -49.11 -49.25 92.08
N VAL A 66 -50.07 -49.68 91.23
CA VAL A 66 -51.39 -50.13 91.67
C VAL A 66 -51.46 -51.65 91.79
N THR A 67 -50.81 -52.37 90.87
CA THR A 67 -50.89 -53.85 90.80
C THR A 67 -49.67 -54.55 91.37
N ASN A 68 -48.59 -53.82 91.64
CA ASN A 68 -47.28 -54.32 92.04
C ASN A 68 -46.70 -55.40 91.09
N GLN A 69 -47.22 -55.43 89.85
CA GLN A 69 -46.76 -56.32 88.78
C GLN A 69 -45.82 -55.58 87.83
N PRO A 70 -44.92 -56.28 87.11
CA PRO A 70 -44.06 -55.66 86.10
C PRO A 70 -44.89 -54.91 85.06
N ARG A 71 -44.49 -53.67 84.73
CA ARG A 71 -45.24 -52.81 83.81
C ARG A 71 -45.39 -53.39 82.40
N PHE A 72 -44.46 -54.26 82.00
CA PHE A 72 -44.58 -55.06 80.78
C PHE A 72 -45.00 -56.48 81.12
N GLY A 73 -46.06 -56.97 80.48
CA GLY A 73 -46.38 -58.39 80.52
C GLY A 73 -45.25 -59.25 79.94
N PRO A 74 -45.14 -60.54 80.32
CA PRO A 74 -43.99 -61.41 80.01
C PRO A 74 -43.61 -61.44 78.52
N LYS A 75 -44.61 -61.43 77.62
CA LYS A 75 -44.40 -61.39 76.16
C LYS A 75 -43.81 -60.08 75.66
N MET A 76 -44.17 -58.94 76.25
CA MET A 76 -43.65 -57.63 75.85
C MET A 76 -42.25 -57.41 76.44
N LEU A 77 -42.02 -57.85 77.67
CA LEU A 77 -40.69 -57.79 78.30
C LEU A 77 -39.63 -58.53 77.49
N ALA A 78 -39.94 -59.76 77.04
CA ALA A 78 -39.05 -60.54 76.18
C ALA A 78 -38.72 -59.82 74.85
N LYS A 79 -39.71 -59.14 74.25
CA LYS A 79 -39.53 -58.37 73.01
C LYS A 79 -38.68 -57.10 73.21
N VAL A 80 -38.86 -56.41 74.33
CA VAL A 80 -38.05 -55.23 74.66
C VAL A 80 -36.62 -55.63 75.01
N GLN A 81 -36.42 -56.75 75.71
CA GLN A 81 -35.08 -57.30 75.99
C GLN A 81 -34.34 -57.72 74.71
N ASP A 82 -35.02 -58.36 73.77
CA ASP A 82 -34.43 -58.70 72.47
C ASP A 82 -34.07 -57.45 71.65
N LEU A 83 -34.93 -56.42 71.64
CA LEU A 83 -34.64 -55.14 70.99
C LEU A 83 -33.40 -54.46 71.59
N LEU A 84 -33.32 -54.41 72.93
CA LEU A 84 -32.18 -53.83 73.64
C LEU A 84 -30.88 -54.60 73.36
N ARG A 85 -30.95 -55.94 73.35
CA ARG A 85 -29.80 -56.77 72.98
C ARG A 85 -29.31 -56.45 71.57
N ARG A 86 -30.22 -56.41 70.59
CA ARG A 86 -29.88 -56.09 69.19
C ARG A 86 -29.27 -54.70 69.04
N TYR A 87 -29.77 -53.72 69.80
CA TYR A 87 -29.18 -52.37 69.84
C TYR A 87 -27.78 -52.37 70.48
N ASP A 88 -27.59 -53.10 71.59
CA ASP A 88 -26.30 -53.22 72.26
C ASP A 88 -25.25 -53.92 71.39
N ASP A 89 -25.65 -54.94 70.63
CA ASP A 89 -24.78 -55.62 69.67
C ASP A 89 -24.28 -54.64 68.58
N VAL A 90 -25.16 -53.75 68.09
CA VAL A 90 -24.78 -52.69 67.15
C VAL A 90 -23.86 -51.68 67.82
N LYS A 91 -24.20 -51.21 69.02
CA LYS A 91 -23.43 -50.22 69.78
C LYS A 91 -22.00 -50.71 70.10
N LEU A 92 -21.87 -51.97 70.50
CA LEU A 92 -20.56 -52.59 70.75
C LEU A 92 -19.75 -52.76 69.47
N SER A 93 -20.40 -53.04 68.34
CA SER A 93 -19.73 -53.21 67.04
C SER A 93 -19.14 -51.90 66.50
N VAL A 94 -19.54 -50.74 67.01
CA VAL A 94 -19.05 -49.41 66.58
C VAL A 94 -18.48 -48.56 67.73
N ALA A 95 -18.24 -49.18 68.88
CA ALA A 95 -17.54 -48.54 70.00
C ALA A 95 -16.15 -48.03 69.57
N GLU A 96 -15.60 -47.06 70.30
CA GLU A 96 -14.32 -46.39 69.95
C GLU A 96 -13.19 -47.38 69.66
N ASP A 97 -13.06 -48.44 70.47
CA ASP A 97 -12.03 -49.47 70.31
C ASP A 97 -12.47 -50.68 69.48
N ALA A 98 -13.67 -50.64 68.88
CA ALA A 98 -14.18 -51.76 68.09
C ALA A 98 -13.32 -51.95 66.82
N PRO A 99 -12.91 -53.19 66.49
CA PRO A 99 -12.10 -53.46 65.30
C PRO A 99 -12.71 -52.94 64.00
N LEU A 100 -14.05 -52.95 63.91
CA LEU A 100 -14.80 -52.48 62.76
C LEU A 100 -14.66 -50.97 62.56
N ARG A 101 -14.72 -50.19 63.65
CA ARG A 101 -14.57 -48.72 63.62
C ARG A 101 -13.17 -48.31 63.15
N LEU A 102 -12.14 -48.91 63.72
CA LEU A 102 -10.75 -48.64 63.33
C LEU A 102 -10.50 -48.96 61.85
N GLN A 103 -11.10 -50.04 61.33
CA GLN A 103 -10.99 -50.40 59.92
C GLN A 103 -11.69 -49.39 58.99
N VAL A 104 -12.87 -48.90 59.39
CA VAL A 104 -13.60 -47.87 58.63
C VAL A 104 -12.84 -46.55 58.61
N GLU A 105 -12.40 -46.07 59.77
CA GLU A 105 -11.67 -44.81 59.88
C GLU A 105 -10.35 -44.84 59.10
N ALA A 106 -9.61 -45.95 59.18
CA ALA A 106 -8.39 -46.14 58.37
C ALA A 106 -8.68 -46.09 56.86
N LYS A 107 -9.77 -46.73 56.42
CA LYS A 107 -10.16 -46.78 55.00
C LYS A 107 -10.65 -45.41 54.50
N ILE A 108 -11.41 -44.67 55.31
CA ILE A 108 -11.84 -43.30 55.00
C ILE A 108 -10.62 -42.37 54.88
N ASN A 109 -9.68 -42.45 55.82
CA ASN A 109 -8.47 -41.63 55.80
C ASN A 109 -7.60 -41.93 54.57
N GLN A 110 -7.45 -43.21 54.21
CA GLN A 110 -6.72 -43.62 53.02
C GLN A 110 -7.31 -43.01 51.75
N VAL A 111 -8.62 -43.14 51.54
CA VAL A 111 -9.31 -42.59 50.36
C VAL A 111 -9.19 -41.07 50.31
N THR A 112 -9.35 -40.40 51.44
CA THR A 112 -9.22 -38.94 51.53
C THR A 112 -7.81 -38.48 51.14
N GLN A 113 -6.77 -39.22 51.56
CA GLN A 113 -5.39 -38.92 51.23
C GLN A 113 -5.06 -39.22 49.75
N GLU A 114 -5.61 -40.29 49.19
CA GLU A 114 -5.50 -40.62 47.75
C GLU A 114 -6.22 -39.58 46.87
N GLU A 115 -7.37 -39.07 47.28
CA GLU A 115 -8.05 -37.99 46.57
C GLU A 115 -7.29 -36.67 46.64
N ALA A 116 -6.75 -36.33 47.81
CA ALA A 116 -5.95 -35.11 47.99
C ALA A 116 -4.69 -35.13 47.13
N THR A 117 -3.99 -36.28 47.06
CA THR A 117 -2.81 -36.45 46.20
C THR A 117 -3.16 -36.40 44.71
N ARG A 118 -4.26 -37.04 44.28
CA ARG A 118 -4.75 -36.94 42.89
C ARG A 118 -5.07 -35.50 42.50
N LYS A 119 -5.83 -34.78 43.33
CA LYS A 119 -6.15 -33.36 43.10
C LYS A 119 -4.89 -32.49 43.06
N GLY A 120 -3.90 -32.77 43.91
CA GLY A 120 -2.61 -32.07 43.89
C GLY A 120 -1.82 -32.29 42.59
N VAL A 121 -1.78 -33.53 42.09
CA VAL A 121 -1.10 -33.87 40.82
C VAL A 121 -1.83 -33.25 39.62
N GLU A 122 -3.16 -33.27 39.61
CA GLU A 122 -3.96 -32.63 38.55
C GLU A 122 -3.76 -31.11 38.53
N ALA A 123 -3.76 -30.46 39.70
CA ALA A 123 -3.51 -29.02 39.81
C ALA A 123 -2.10 -28.63 39.33
N LEU A 124 -1.08 -29.45 39.62
CA LEU A 124 0.28 -29.25 39.11
C LEU A 124 0.33 -29.37 37.58
N LYS A 125 -0.28 -30.41 37.01
CA LYS A 125 -0.34 -30.60 35.55
C LYS A 125 -1.09 -29.47 34.86
N GLU A 126 -2.18 -28.99 35.45
CA GLU A 126 -2.94 -27.87 34.89
C GLU A 126 -2.12 -26.57 34.93
N ARG A 127 -1.37 -26.34 36.00
CA ARG A 127 -0.47 -25.19 36.11
C ARG A 127 0.66 -25.24 35.08
N GLU A 128 1.34 -26.38 34.95
CA GLU A 128 2.39 -26.59 33.94
C GLU A 128 1.84 -26.41 32.52
N ALA A 129 0.63 -26.92 32.24
CA ALA A 129 -0.02 -26.74 30.94
C ALA A 129 -0.34 -25.25 30.66
N ARG A 130 -0.81 -24.49 31.65
CA ARG A 130 -1.05 -23.05 31.51
C ARG A 130 0.24 -22.27 31.30
N GLU A 131 1.30 -22.59 32.05
CA GLU A 131 2.61 -21.96 31.89
C GLU A 131 3.21 -22.27 30.51
N ALA A 132 3.09 -23.50 30.02
CA ALA A 132 3.51 -23.89 28.67
C ALA A 132 2.69 -23.19 27.56
N GLN A 133 1.37 -23.05 27.74
CA GLN A 133 0.52 -22.30 26.81
C GLN A 133 0.92 -20.83 26.75
N HIS A 134 1.14 -20.21 27.91
CA HIS A 134 1.53 -18.79 27.95
C HIS A 134 2.92 -18.57 27.33
N ALA A 135 3.88 -19.47 27.58
CA ALA A 135 5.19 -19.42 26.94
C ALA A 135 5.08 -19.58 25.41
N ALA A 136 4.21 -20.46 24.92
CA ALA A 136 3.98 -20.64 23.48
C ALA A 136 3.31 -19.42 22.83
N GLU A 137 2.41 -18.74 23.54
CA GLU A 137 1.77 -17.51 23.08
C GLU A 137 2.79 -16.36 22.97
N ILE A 138 3.62 -16.16 24.00
CA ILE A 138 4.70 -15.18 23.98
C ILE A 138 5.68 -15.45 22.82
N ALA A 139 6.03 -16.72 22.57
CA ALA A 139 6.91 -17.08 21.46
C ALA A 139 6.31 -16.73 20.09
N LYS A 140 5.00 -16.98 19.91
CA LYS A 140 4.28 -16.60 18.68
C LYS A 140 4.23 -15.08 18.50
N ASP A 141 3.97 -14.33 19.56
CA ASP A 141 3.92 -12.87 19.51
C ASP A 141 5.29 -12.28 19.12
N GLN A 142 6.37 -12.86 19.64
CA GLN A 142 7.74 -12.45 19.27
C GLN A 142 8.05 -12.75 17.81
N GLU A 143 7.64 -13.91 17.28
CA GLU A 143 7.79 -14.22 15.85
C GLU A 143 6.98 -13.25 14.97
N LEU A 144 5.74 -12.96 15.37
CA LEU A 144 4.88 -12.01 14.66
C LEU A 144 5.50 -10.61 14.63
N GLN A 145 6.06 -10.15 15.76
CA GLN A 145 6.75 -8.86 15.82
C GLN A 145 7.98 -8.80 14.92
N LYS A 146 8.79 -9.86 14.86
CA LYS A 146 9.95 -9.94 13.95
C LYS A 146 9.52 -9.86 12.48
N LEU A 147 8.48 -10.61 12.11
CA LEU A 147 7.93 -10.58 10.75
C LEU A 147 7.39 -9.19 10.39
N GLN A 148 6.73 -8.50 11.33
CA GLN A 148 6.27 -7.14 11.11
C GLN A 148 7.41 -6.14 10.93
N GLN A 149 8.48 -6.25 11.72
CA GLN A 149 9.67 -5.40 11.57
C GLN A 149 10.36 -5.64 10.22
N GLU A 150 10.57 -6.89 9.84
CA GLU A 150 11.17 -7.24 8.54
C GLU A 150 10.32 -6.73 7.36
N ALA A 151 8.98 -6.85 7.46
CA ALA A 151 8.08 -6.32 6.45
C ALA A 151 8.15 -4.79 6.34
N GLN A 152 8.24 -4.08 7.47
CA GLN A 152 8.38 -2.61 7.49
C GLN A 152 9.72 -2.15 6.89
N GLU A 153 10.82 -2.85 7.20
CA GLU A 153 12.13 -2.55 6.64
C GLU A 153 12.15 -2.75 5.11
N LEU A 154 11.59 -3.86 4.64
CA LEU A 154 11.48 -4.15 3.20
C LEU A 154 10.62 -3.11 2.47
N GLU A 155 9.51 -2.67 3.08
CA GLU A 155 8.68 -1.60 2.52
C GLU A 155 9.40 -0.26 2.49
N ALA A 156 10.13 0.09 3.56
CA ALA A 156 10.92 1.31 3.63
C ALA A 156 12.03 1.32 2.56
N GLU A 157 12.70 0.18 2.34
CA GLU A 157 13.72 0.05 1.29
C GLU A 157 13.10 0.19 -0.11
N ARG A 158 11.98 -0.48 -0.38
CA ARG A 158 11.24 -0.32 -1.65
C ARG A 158 10.79 1.12 -1.86
N GLN A 159 10.37 1.83 -0.82
CA GLN A 159 9.98 3.24 -0.92
C GLN A 159 11.18 4.14 -1.24
N ARG A 160 12.34 3.89 -0.61
CA ARG A 160 13.60 4.61 -0.91
C ARG A 160 14.06 4.35 -2.34
N GLU A 161 14.00 3.11 -2.82
CA GLU A 161 14.35 2.79 -4.21
C GLU A 161 13.41 3.50 -5.19
N LYS A 162 12.11 3.50 -4.92
CA LYS A 162 11.12 4.23 -5.72
C LYS A 162 11.38 5.74 -5.71
N SER A 163 11.69 6.34 -4.56
CA SER A 163 11.97 7.78 -4.49
C SER A 163 13.24 8.14 -5.27
N LEU A 164 14.30 7.35 -5.15
CA LEU A 164 15.53 7.53 -5.92
C LEU A 164 15.28 7.40 -7.42
N ARG A 165 14.44 6.45 -7.84
CA ARG A 165 14.09 6.28 -9.26
C ARG A 165 13.27 7.45 -9.79
N ILE A 166 12.34 7.98 -9.00
CA ILE A 166 11.55 9.16 -9.38
C ILE A 166 12.46 10.39 -9.50
N GLU A 167 13.37 10.60 -8.55
CA GLU A 167 14.34 11.70 -8.57
C GLU A 167 15.31 11.59 -9.75
N ALA A 168 15.79 10.39 -10.07
CA ALA A 168 16.64 10.17 -11.24
C ALA A 168 15.88 10.47 -12.55
N LEU A 169 14.62 10.08 -12.65
CA LEU A 169 13.78 10.37 -13.82
C LEU A 169 13.46 11.87 -13.93
N SER A 170 13.18 12.56 -12.82
CA SER A 170 12.94 14.01 -12.85
C SER A 170 14.19 14.78 -13.25
N ALA A 171 15.36 14.40 -12.71
CA ALA A 171 16.64 14.99 -13.08
C ALA A 171 16.98 14.75 -14.57
N ALA A 172 16.75 13.54 -15.09
CA ALA A 172 16.94 13.24 -16.50
C ALA A 172 15.99 14.05 -17.40
N ALA A 173 14.70 14.14 -17.02
CA ALA A 173 13.73 14.93 -17.75
C ALA A 173 14.08 16.43 -17.75
N GLN A 174 14.57 16.96 -16.64
CA GLN A 174 15.01 18.35 -16.54
C GLN A 174 16.23 18.62 -17.43
N LYS A 175 17.24 17.74 -17.43
CA LYS A 175 18.39 17.86 -18.34
C LYS A 175 17.98 17.88 -19.82
N ILE A 176 17.03 17.02 -20.21
CA ILE A 176 16.51 17.01 -21.59
C ILE A 176 15.79 18.32 -21.93
N ARG A 177 15.02 18.89 -21.00
CA ARG A 177 14.36 20.19 -21.20
C ARG A 177 15.37 21.32 -21.36
N GLU A 178 16.36 21.39 -20.48
CA GLU A 178 17.43 22.39 -20.53
C GLU A 178 18.24 22.27 -21.83
N GLN A 179 18.52 21.05 -22.29
CA GLN A 179 19.22 20.83 -23.55
C GLN A 179 18.41 21.32 -24.76
N ARG A 180 17.11 20.98 -24.83
CA ARG A 180 16.22 21.46 -25.91
C ARG A 180 16.01 22.97 -25.88
N GLU A 181 16.05 23.58 -24.70
CA GLU A 181 15.98 25.03 -24.57
C GLU A 181 17.26 25.70 -25.07
N LYS A 182 18.43 25.14 -24.75
CA LYS A 182 19.71 25.60 -25.31
C LYS A 182 19.77 25.44 -26.82
N GLU A 183 19.39 24.27 -27.35
CA GLU A 183 19.35 24.02 -28.80
C GLU A 183 18.42 25.02 -29.50
N ARG A 184 17.21 25.27 -28.98
CA ARG A 184 16.30 26.29 -29.54
C ARG A 184 16.86 27.70 -29.45
N ALA A 185 17.51 28.06 -28.35
CA ALA A 185 18.13 29.38 -28.19
C ALA A 185 19.32 29.58 -29.14
N GLU A 186 20.11 28.53 -29.39
CA GLU A 186 21.20 28.55 -30.38
C GLU A 186 20.67 28.63 -31.80
N GLU A 187 19.64 27.86 -32.15
CA GLU A 187 18.96 27.95 -33.46
C GLU A 187 18.35 29.34 -33.70
N GLU A 188 17.66 29.91 -32.71
CA GLU A 188 17.09 31.25 -32.82
C GLU A 188 18.18 32.31 -32.97
N ARG A 189 19.28 32.18 -32.23
CA ARG A 189 20.43 33.07 -32.37
C ARG A 189 21.05 32.97 -33.76
N GLN A 190 21.17 31.76 -34.30
CA GLN A 190 21.69 31.54 -35.64
C GLN A 190 20.78 32.16 -36.70
N LYS A 191 19.46 31.96 -36.60
CA LYS A 191 18.47 32.60 -37.49
C LYS A 191 18.57 34.13 -37.47
N ARG A 192 18.70 34.72 -36.27
CA ARG A 192 18.87 36.18 -36.12
C ARG A 192 20.16 36.68 -36.78
N LEU A 193 21.27 35.96 -36.62
CA LEU A 193 22.53 36.32 -37.27
C LEU A 193 22.42 36.23 -38.81
N GLU A 194 21.79 35.19 -39.34
CA GLU A 194 21.56 35.04 -40.78
C GLU A 194 20.63 36.13 -41.34
N GLU A 195 19.62 36.54 -40.56
CA GLU A 195 18.75 37.65 -40.91
C GLU A 195 19.49 38.99 -40.89
N GLU A 196 20.30 39.26 -39.85
CA GLU A 196 21.14 40.46 -39.77
C GLU A 196 22.16 40.51 -40.92
N GLU A 197 22.80 39.40 -41.27
CA GLU A 197 23.72 39.33 -42.42
C GLU A 197 23.01 39.62 -43.73
N ARG A 198 21.80 39.11 -43.90
CA ARG A 198 20.97 39.38 -45.08
C ARG A 198 20.50 40.83 -45.15
N GLU A 199 20.10 41.43 -44.04
CA GLU A 199 19.78 42.85 -43.99
C GLU A 199 21.00 43.71 -44.32
N ARG A 200 22.17 43.38 -43.77
CA ARG A 200 23.43 44.04 -44.12
C ARG A 200 23.77 43.88 -45.59
N PHE A 201 23.52 42.70 -46.17
CA PHE A 201 23.73 42.46 -47.58
C PHE A 201 22.76 43.27 -48.44
N ASN A 202 21.47 43.31 -48.11
CA ASN A 202 20.48 44.14 -48.78
C ASN A 202 20.83 45.65 -48.71
N ALA A 203 21.42 46.10 -47.60
CA ALA A 203 21.89 47.47 -47.41
C ALA A 203 23.31 47.73 -47.95
N SER A 204 23.98 46.73 -48.51
CA SER A 204 25.39 46.85 -48.95
C SER A 204 25.57 47.78 -50.15
N ILE A 205 24.51 47.97 -50.94
CA ILE A 205 24.52 48.85 -52.09
C ILE A 205 23.30 49.77 -52.06
N PRO A 206 23.45 51.07 -52.39
CA PRO A 206 22.32 51.97 -52.52
C PRO A 206 21.37 51.49 -53.63
N HIS A 207 20.07 51.67 -53.43
CA HIS A 207 19.09 51.51 -54.49
C HIS A 207 19.20 52.66 -55.51
N GLY A 208 18.90 52.37 -56.78
CA GLY A 208 18.84 53.34 -57.85
C GLY A 208 20.13 53.43 -58.68
N LYS A 209 20.18 54.47 -59.51
CA LYS A 209 21.19 54.65 -60.56
C LYS A 209 22.63 54.57 -60.06
N GLU A 210 22.93 55.28 -58.97
CA GLU A 210 24.29 55.34 -58.41
C GLU A 210 24.76 53.97 -57.91
N GLY A 211 23.89 53.23 -57.23
CA GLY A 211 24.18 51.87 -56.81
C GLY A 211 24.40 50.94 -58.00
N LEU A 212 23.57 51.07 -59.04
CA LEU A 212 23.67 50.22 -60.22
C LEU A 212 24.98 50.45 -60.99
N GLU A 213 25.44 51.69 -61.10
CA GLU A 213 26.75 52.00 -61.70
C GLU A 213 27.90 51.36 -60.93
N ARG A 214 27.87 51.41 -59.59
CA ARG A 214 28.87 50.76 -58.73
C ARG A 214 28.81 49.24 -58.88
N ALA A 215 27.62 48.64 -58.92
CA ALA A 215 27.44 47.21 -59.11
C ALA A 215 27.99 46.73 -60.46
N ILE A 216 27.70 47.48 -61.54
CA ILE A 216 28.19 47.19 -62.89
C ILE A 216 29.72 47.30 -62.95
N ALA A 217 30.33 48.26 -62.25
CA ALA A 217 31.78 48.36 -62.16
C ALA A 217 32.38 47.12 -61.47
N MET A 218 31.81 46.67 -60.34
CA MET A 218 32.22 45.43 -59.67
C MET A 218 32.07 44.21 -60.58
N LEU A 219 30.97 44.14 -61.35
CA LEU A 219 30.72 43.08 -62.32
C LEU A 219 31.76 43.05 -63.43
N ARG A 220 32.16 44.23 -63.92
CA ARG A 220 33.22 44.35 -64.93
C ARG A 220 34.56 43.86 -64.40
N GLU A 221 34.91 44.22 -63.18
CA GLU A 221 36.15 43.79 -62.53
C GLU A 221 36.15 42.27 -62.29
N SER A 222 35.02 41.71 -61.85
CA SER A 222 34.90 40.29 -61.49
C SER A 222 34.87 39.33 -62.67
N THR A 223 34.39 39.77 -63.83
CA THR A 223 34.26 38.91 -65.02
C THR A 223 35.60 38.72 -65.73
N GLY A 224 36.53 39.68 -65.61
CA GLY A 224 37.90 39.61 -66.15
C GLY A 224 38.00 39.52 -67.69
N SER A 225 36.87 39.51 -68.40
CA SER A 225 36.75 39.37 -69.84
C SER A 225 35.58 40.21 -70.35
N GLU A 226 35.85 41.06 -71.34
CA GLU A 226 34.84 41.95 -71.91
C GLU A 226 33.68 41.18 -72.57
N ALA A 227 33.96 39.99 -73.14
CA ALA A 227 32.93 39.15 -73.74
C ALA A 227 31.96 38.60 -72.69
N VAL A 228 32.49 38.15 -71.56
CA VAL A 228 31.70 37.62 -70.43
C VAL A 228 30.95 38.76 -69.75
N PHE A 229 31.60 39.90 -69.53
CA PHE A 229 30.95 41.12 -69.02
C PHE A 229 29.75 41.53 -69.86
N ARG A 230 29.91 41.61 -71.19
CA ARG A 230 28.82 41.94 -72.12
C ARG A 230 27.69 40.92 -72.04
N GLN A 231 28.00 39.62 -71.94
CA GLN A 231 27.00 38.56 -71.79
C GLN A 231 26.22 38.72 -70.47
N SER A 232 26.90 38.96 -69.34
CA SER A 232 26.27 39.19 -68.05
C SER A 232 25.40 40.46 -68.05
N LEU A 233 25.84 41.53 -68.71
CA LEU A 233 25.03 42.75 -68.90
C LEU A 233 23.79 42.52 -69.77
N LEU A 234 23.89 41.75 -70.85
CA LEU A 234 22.73 41.38 -71.66
C LEU A 234 21.69 40.61 -70.84
N LYS A 235 22.15 39.80 -69.89
CA LYS A 235 21.27 39.02 -69.00
C LYS A 235 20.63 39.91 -67.95
N LEU A 236 21.39 40.84 -67.37
CA LEU A 236 20.84 41.88 -66.49
C LEU A 236 19.79 42.73 -67.22
N LEU A 237 20.08 43.14 -68.47
CA LEU A 237 19.15 43.88 -69.30
C LEU A 237 17.88 43.07 -69.58
N ALA A 238 18.00 41.76 -69.83
CA ALA A 238 16.84 40.90 -70.03
C ALA A 238 15.95 40.84 -68.78
N VAL A 239 16.55 40.77 -67.57
CA VAL A 239 15.80 40.81 -66.31
C VAL A 239 14.99 42.10 -66.19
N VAL A 240 15.63 43.26 -66.35
CA VAL A 240 14.94 44.56 -66.22
C VAL A 240 13.93 44.76 -67.34
N SER A 241 14.27 44.41 -68.58
CA SER A 241 13.38 44.52 -69.73
C SER A 241 12.11 43.70 -69.58
N ASN A 242 12.20 42.49 -69.02
CA ASN A 242 11.02 41.65 -68.77
C ASN A 242 10.08 42.29 -67.75
N ILE A 243 10.62 42.95 -66.72
CA ILE A 243 9.83 43.65 -65.70
C ILE A 243 9.19 44.90 -66.31
N VAL A 244 9.96 45.72 -67.05
CA VAL A 244 9.44 46.94 -67.68
C VAL A 244 8.37 46.63 -68.73
N SER A 245 8.51 45.51 -69.45
CA SER A 245 7.56 45.09 -70.50
C SER A 245 6.27 44.47 -69.95
N SER A 246 6.30 43.92 -68.73
CA SER A 246 5.17 43.26 -68.09
C SER A 246 5.21 43.47 -66.57
N PRO A 247 5.01 44.72 -66.08
CA PRO A 247 5.11 45.06 -64.67
C PRO A 247 4.05 44.38 -63.81
N GLU A 248 2.96 43.88 -64.37
CA GLU A 248 1.94 43.09 -63.66
C GLU A 248 2.38 41.64 -63.38
N ASN A 249 3.39 41.13 -64.09
CA ASN A 249 3.82 39.74 -63.96
C ASN A 249 4.83 39.55 -62.82
N ALA A 250 4.31 39.15 -61.66
CA ALA A 250 5.11 38.91 -60.45
C ALA A 250 6.24 37.89 -60.66
N ALA A 251 6.14 36.95 -61.61
CA ALA A 251 7.18 35.94 -61.83
C ALA A 251 8.52 36.56 -62.27
N PHE A 252 8.51 37.70 -62.96
CA PHE A 252 9.75 38.41 -63.34
C PHE A 252 10.38 39.18 -62.18
N ARG A 253 9.61 39.44 -61.12
CA ARG A 253 10.07 40.09 -59.88
C ARG A 253 10.53 39.09 -58.82
N HIS A 254 10.55 37.79 -59.13
CA HIS A 254 10.97 36.72 -58.22
C HIS A 254 12.09 35.89 -58.86
N ILE A 255 13.29 35.97 -58.30
CA ILE A 255 14.47 35.25 -58.81
C ILE A 255 15.04 34.37 -57.69
N PRO A 256 14.87 33.04 -57.76
CA PRO A 256 15.52 32.13 -56.81
C PRO A 256 17.03 32.29 -56.86
N LYS A 257 17.68 32.44 -55.71
CA LYS A 257 19.14 32.66 -55.63
C LYS A 257 19.93 31.42 -56.10
N ASP A 258 19.34 30.24 -55.96
CA ASP A 258 19.87 28.95 -56.43
C ASP A 258 19.54 28.63 -57.89
N ASN A 259 18.89 29.54 -58.62
CA ASN A 259 18.60 29.36 -60.04
C ASN A 259 19.91 29.22 -60.83
N SER A 260 20.13 28.04 -61.42
CA SER A 260 21.36 27.70 -62.12
C SER A 260 21.67 28.62 -63.31
N HIS A 261 20.64 29.06 -64.05
CA HIS A 261 20.80 29.98 -65.16
C HIS A 261 21.24 31.36 -64.69
N PHE A 262 20.59 31.86 -63.64
CA PHE A 262 20.97 33.14 -63.03
C PHE A 262 22.39 33.07 -62.44
N HIS A 263 22.71 32.02 -61.68
CA HIS A 263 24.03 31.87 -61.07
C HIS A 263 25.14 31.79 -62.12
N THR A 264 24.95 30.99 -63.18
CA THR A 264 25.96 30.83 -64.24
C THR A 264 26.16 32.11 -65.05
N ASP A 265 25.09 32.84 -65.34
CA ASP A 265 25.21 34.00 -66.24
C ASP A 265 25.56 35.31 -65.50
N LEU A 266 25.17 35.44 -64.22
CA LEU A 266 25.27 36.70 -63.47
C LEU A 266 25.66 36.50 -62.00
N GLY A 267 25.04 35.55 -61.29
CA GLY A 267 25.18 35.40 -59.83
C GLY A 267 26.53 34.87 -59.34
N GLN A 268 27.35 34.25 -60.19
CA GLN A 268 28.70 33.79 -59.82
C GLN A 268 29.73 34.93 -59.75
N TYR A 269 29.44 36.09 -60.35
CA TYR A 269 30.37 37.21 -60.41
C TYR A 269 30.08 38.22 -59.29
N VAL A 270 31.13 38.77 -58.70
CA VAL A 270 31.01 39.92 -57.77
C VAL A 270 30.36 41.06 -58.53
N GLY A 271 29.39 41.73 -57.91
CA GLY A 271 28.54 42.74 -58.57
C GLY A 271 27.24 42.18 -59.16
N GLY A 272 27.15 40.89 -59.51
CA GLY A 272 25.94 40.31 -60.11
C GLY A 272 24.69 40.39 -59.22
N HIS A 273 24.80 39.91 -57.97
CA HIS A 273 23.72 40.09 -56.98
C HIS A 273 23.52 41.57 -56.61
N HIS A 274 24.60 42.36 -56.54
CA HIS A 274 24.51 43.78 -56.22
C HIS A 274 23.76 44.58 -57.30
N CYS A 275 23.82 44.16 -58.57
CA CYS A 275 23.00 44.74 -59.62
C CYS A 275 21.51 44.55 -59.34
N LEU A 276 21.10 43.37 -58.85
CA LEU A 276 19.71 43.14 -58.45
C LEU A 276 19.33 44.01 -57.25
N LEU A 277 20.18 44.10 -56.22
CA LEU A 277 19.93 44.94 -55.06
C LEU A 277 19.80 46.42 -55.44
N ALA A 278 20.68 46.92 -56.31
CA ALA A 278 20.61 48.28 -56.83
C ALA A 278 19.33 48.54 -57.63
N LEU A 279 18.83 47.55 -58.37
CA LEU A 279 17.52 47.60 -59.04
C LEU A 279 16.32 47.60 -58.08
N GLY A 280 16.55 47.39 -56.79
CA GLY A 280 15.52 47.40 -55.74
C GLY A 280 15.06 46.02 -55.29
N PHE A 281 15.68 44.94 -55.80
CA PHE A 281 15.42 43.61 -55.26
C PHE A 281 15.95 43.51 -53.82
N LYS A 282 15.26 42.76 -52.99
CA LYS A 282 15.74 42.36 -51.66
C LYS A 282 15.93 40.85 -51.63
N GLU A 283 17.01 40.39 -51.02
CA GLU A 283 17.14 38.98 -50.67
C GLU A 283 16.22 38.70 -49.47
N LEU A 284 15.30 37.76 -49.65
CA LEU A 284 14.35 37.29 -48.66
C LEU A 284 14.38 35.76 -48.57
N GLN A 285 13.90 35.23 -47.45
CA GLN A 285 13.76 33.80 -47.23
C GLN A 285 12.30 33.41 -47.50
N GLN A 286 12.07 32.50 -48.46
CA GLN A 286 10.75 31.95 -48.79
C GLN A 286 10.75 30.42 -48.68
N GLY A 287 9.58 29.83 -48.40
CA GLY A 287 9.40 28.38 -48.23
C GLY A 287 9.09 28.00 -46.78
N ASP A 288 8.91 26.70 -46.56
CA ASP A 288 8.65 26.16 -45.21
C ASP A 288 9.88 26.30 -44.32
N GLU A 289 9.68 26.42 -43.00
CA GLU A 289 10.76 26.47 -42.00
C GLU A 289 11.76 25.30 -42.11
N ALA A 290 11.32 24.17 -42.67
CA ALA A 290 12.15 22.98 -42.88
C ALA A 290 13.06 23.07 -44.13
N GLN A 291 12.70 23.89 -45.12
CA GLN A 291 13.46 24.07 -46.37
C GLN A 291 13.41 25.53 -46.83
N PRO A 292 14.06 26.45 -46.09
CA PRO A 292 14.12 27.84 -46.49
C PRO A 292 14.92 28.01 -47.78
N LYS A 293 14.41 28.81 -48.70
CA LYS A 293 15.07 29.18 -49.95
C LYS A 293 15.29 30.69 -50.00
N ALA A 294 16.51 31.09 -50.35
CA ALA A 294 16.82 32.49 -50.59
C ALA A 294 16.31 32.90 -51.98
N VAL A 295 15.53 33.97 -52.04
CA VAL A 295 14.92 34.49 -53.27
C VAL A 295 15.12 36.00 -53.31
N PHE A 296 15.50 36.53 -54.46
CA PHE A 296 15.48 37.97 -54.72
C PHE A 296 14.08 38.38 -55.15
N ILE A 297 13.51 39.35 -54.44
CA ILE A 297 12.15 39.84 -54.69
C ILE A 297 12.19 41.35 -54.90
N LEU A 298 11.58 41.81 -55.98
CA LEU A 298 11.30 43.22 -56.21
C LEU A 298 9.85 43.51 -55.80
N GLU A 299 9.68 44.21 -54.69
CA GLU A 299 8.38 44.61 -54.16
C GLU A 299 7.82 45.78 -54.98
N GLU A 300 6.55 45.68 -55.36
CA GLU A 300 5.82 46.73 -56.06
C GLU A 300 5.08 47.60 -55.01
N PRO A 301 5.10 48.93 -55.14
CA PRO A 301 4.29 49.81 -54.30
C PRO A 301 2.79 49.48 -54.42
N ASP A 302 2.05 49.55 -53.32
CA ASP A 302 0.61 49.32 -53.35
C ASP A 302 -0.10 50.46 -54.11
N LEU A 303 -0.57 50.14 -55.32
CA LEU A 303 -1.31 51.04 -56.21
C LEU A 303 -2.56 51.64 -55.55
N SER A 304 -3.15 50.96 -54.55
CA SER A 304 -4.32 51.44 -53.84
C SER A 304 -4.00 52.46 -52.76
N GLU A 305 -2.76 52.48 -52.28
CA GLU A 305 -2.27 53.40 -51.26
C GLU A 305 -1.63 54.65 -51.89
N ASP A 306 -0.81 54.48 -52.93
CA ASP A 306 -0.08 55.59 -53.56
C ASP A 306 0.27 55.32 -55.04
N LEU A 307 -0.51 55.94 -55.94
CA LEU A 307 -0.30 55.84 -57.39
C LEU A 307 0.95 56.61 -57.87
N ASP A 308 1.34 57.67 -57.16
CA ASP A 308 2.54 58.44 -57.49
C ASP A 308 3.80 57.63 -57.14
N ALA A 309 3.78 56.89 -56.02
CA ALA A 309 4.86 55.97 -55.65
C ALA A 309 5.09 54.87 -56.70
N TRP A 310 4.02 54.28 -57.24
CA TRP A 310 4.14 53.29 -58.31
C TRP A 310 4.73 53.88 -59.59
N SER A 311 4.28 55.08 -59.98
CA SER A 311 4.75 55.75 -61.20
C SER A 311 6.24 56.08 -61.10
N ASN A 312 6.67 56.60 -59.94
CA ASN A 312 8.08 56.90 -59.66
C ASN A 312 8.93 55.62 -59.69
N TRP A 313 8.49 54.55 -59.03
CA TRP A 313 9.18 53.25 -59.04
C TRP A 313 9.34 52.70 -60.47
N PHE A 314 8.29 52.78 -61.29
CA PHE A 314 8.33 52.28 -62.66
C PHE A 314 9.23 53.13 -63.57
N ASP A 315 9.23 54.45 -63.40
CA ASP A 315 10.10 55.34 -64.17
C ASP A 315 11.57 55.16 -63.76
N GLU A 316 11.88 54.99 -62.47
CA GLU A 316 13.23 54.62 -61.99
C GLU A 316 13.73 53.31 -62.62
N LEU A 317 12.87 52.29 -62.76
CA LEU A 317 13.22 51.04 -63.45
C LEU A 317 13.58 51.25 -64.92
N LYS A 318 12.85 52.12 -65.65
CA LYS A 318 13.17 52.47 -67.04
C LYS A 318 14.48 53.24 -67.16
N GLU A 319 14.76 54.14 -66.22
CA GLU A 319 16.03 54.84 -66.17
C GLU A 319 17.19 53.88 -65.94
N MET A 320 17.02 52.93 -65.01
CA MET A 320 18.00 51.87 -64.76
C MET A 320 18.16 50.93 -65.97
N GLN A 321 17.08 50.59 -66.68
CA GLN A 321 17.14 49.85 -67.93
C GLN A 321 17.99 50.59 -68.98
N SER A 322 17.70 51.87 -69.19
CA SER A 322 18.42 52.74 -70.13
C SER A 322 19.91 52.86 -69.77
N LEU A 323 20.21 52.91 -68.47
CA LEU A 323 21.59 52.88 -67.98
C LEU A 323 22.28 51.58 -68.38
N VAL A 324 21.67 50.41 -68.14
CA VAL A 324 22.26 49.11 -68.52
C VAL A 324 22.48 49.04 -70.03
N GLU A 325 21.51 49.49 -70.84
CA GLU A 325 21.64 49.54 -72.31
C GLU A 325 22.82 50.41 -72.76
N SER A 326 23.05 51.55 -72.10
CA SER A 326 24.15 52.45 -72.44
C SER A 326 25.55 51.87 -72.14
N LYS A 327 25.64 50.80 -71.34
CA LYS A 327 26.90 50.11 -70.99
C LYS A 327 27.20 48.91 -71.90
N LEU A 328 26.28 48.55 -72.80
CA LEU A 328 26.46 47.51 -73.83
C LEU A 328 27.13 48.07 -75.09
#